data_AF-A0A357CQ23-F1
#
_entry.id   AF-A0A357CQ23-F1
#
_cell.length_a   1.000
_cell.length_b   1.000
_cell.length_c   1.000
_cell.angle_alpha   90.00
_cell.angle_beta   90.00
_cell.angle_gamma   90.00
#
_symmetry.space_group_name_H-M   'P 1'
#
loop_
_entity.id
_entity.type
_entity.pdbx_description
1 polymer ?
#
loop_
_entity_poly.entity_id
_entity_poly.type
_entity_poly.pdbx_seq_one_letter_code
_entity_poly.pdbx_strand_id
1 'polypeptide(L)'
;MLLVWTLFSPRFRFGTINLIIVLLWNLVKRFCKNSFYFRTYLDLYVLFWYNLGIEGSWGGIMNSLGERLREARTNKDLTQDDVASRLGVTRSVIARYESNTNDPPSENLKKLAEIYDVSTDWLLGITNVMGSPPQSDDSVYAAHRDDGYDKPLDPETLAYINKAVEEAFKKREEWLKKRNKPNKGK
;
A
#
# COMPACT_ATOMS: atom_id res chain seq x y z
N MET A 1 -14.59 35.72 39.67
CA MET A 1 -14.93 34.36 40.15
C MET A 1 -16.40 34.14 39.82
N LEU A 2 -16.74 33.04 39.13
CA LEU A 2 -18.05 32.68 38.57
C LEU A 2 -18.40 33.24 37.17
N LEU A 3 -17.65 32.81 36.15
CA LEU A 3 -18.19 32.48 34.83
C LEU A 3 -17.52 31.20 34.32
N VAL A 4 -17.57 30.16 35.15
CA VAL A 4 -17.32 28.77 34.74
C VAL A 4 -18.70 28.17 34.58
N TRP A 5 -18.98 27.53 33.43
CA TRP A 5 -20.15 26.68 33.08
C TRP A 5 -20.86 26.95 31.74
N THR A 6 -20.25 27.66 30.78
CA THR A 6 -20.83 27.79 29.41
C THR A 6 -19.87 27.56 28.26
N LEU A 7 -18.80 26.76 28.42
CA LEU A 7 -17.99 26.30 27.27
C LEU A 7 -17.59 24.83 27.37
N PHE A 8 -18.59 23.96 27.60
CA PHE A 8 -18.53 22.57 27.15
C PHE A 8 -19.41 22.45 25.91
N SER A 9 -18.85 22.75 24.74
CA SER A 9 -19.49 22.46 23.46
C SER A 9 -18.41 22.18 22.42
N PRO A 10 -18.22 20.90 22.01
CA PRO A 10 -17.22 20.49 21.05
C PRO A 10 -17.73 20.78 19.64
N ARG A 11 -17.66 22.05 19.23
CA ARG A 11 -17.86 22.47 17.82
C ARG A 11 -16.95 23.66 17.49
N PHE A 12 -15.64 23.52 17.73
CA PHE A 12 -14.67 24.41 17.10
C PHE A 12 -14.14 23.79 15.82
N ARG A 13 -14.53 24.40 14.70
CA ARG A 13 -14.28 23.98 13.32
C ARG A 13 -12.80 24.14 12.97
N PHE A 14 -12.19 23.10 12.38
CA PHE A 14 -10.83 23.07 11.80
C PHE A 14 -10.51 24.20 10.79
N GLY A 15 -11.51 24.97 10.33
CA GLY A 15 -11.32 26.05 9.36
C GLY A 15 -10.66 27.32 9.89
N THR A 16 -10.84 27.68 11.17
CA THR A 16 -10.30 28.95 11.69
C THR A 16 -8.82 28.88 12.04
N ILE A 17 -8.34 27.71 12.46
CA ILE A 17 -6.92 27.46 12.73
C ILE A 17 -6.10 27.56 11.44
N ASN A 18 -6.61 26.99 10.33
CA ASN A 18 -5.97 27.08 9.03
C ASN A 18 -5.88 28.52 8.52
N LEU A 19 -6.93 29.32 8.70
CA LEU A 19 -6.92 30.75 8.34
C LEU A 19 -5.90 31.55 9.16
N ILE A 20 -5.79 31.29 10.46
CA ILE A 20 -4.80 31.94 11.32
C ILE A 20 -3.38 31.55 10.90
N ILE A 21 -3.12 30.28 10.59
CA ILE A 21 -1.82 29.80 10.10
C ILE A 21 -1.47 30.44 8.74
N VAL A 22 -2.43 30.52 7.80
CA VAL A 22 -2.22 31.13 6.48
C VAL A 22 -2.02 32.64 6.57
N LEU A 23 -2.72 33.33 7.48
CA LEU A 23 -2.55 34.76 7.73
C LEU A 23 -1.21 35.05 8.40
N LEU A 24 -0.81 34.25 9.39
CA LEU A 24 0.50 34.34 10.02
C LEU A 24 1.62 34.05 9.00
N TRP A 25 1.42 33.08 8.10
CA TRP A 25 2.34 32.76 7.01
C TRP A 25 2.52 33.94 6.03
N ASN A 26 1.43 34.57 5.61
CA ASN A 26 1.48 35.74 4.72
C ASN A 26 2.07 36.98 5.44
N LEU A 27 1.87 37.10 6.75
CA LEU A 27 2.47 38.17 7.57
C LEU A 27 3.99 37.96 7.70
N VAL A 28 4.45 36.75 8.02
CA VAL A 28 5.87 36.40 8.14
C VAL A 28 6.60 36.61 6.81
N LYS A 29 6.00 36.22 5.68
CA LYS A 29 6.53 36.50 4.32
C LYS A 29 6.76 37.99 4.04
N ARG A 30 5.95 38.87 4.64
CA ARG A 30 6.01 40.31 4.41
C ARG A 30 7.13 41.01 5.20
N PHE A 31 7.65 40.38 6.25
CA PHE A 31 8.69 40.95 7.12
C PHE A 31 10.11 40.38 6.88
N CYS A 32 10.28 39.27 6.17
CA CYS A 32 11.60 38.68 5.92
C CYS A 32 12.24 39.19 4.62
N LYS A 33 12.76 40.42 4.63
CA LYS A 33 13.77 40.90 3.65
C LYS A 33 15.22 40.69 4.13
N ASN A 34 15.44 39.84 5.13
CA ASN A 34 16.78 39.58 5.67
C ASN A 34 17.05 38.08 5.81
N SER A 35 18.06 37.60 5.10
CA SER A 35 18.30 36.20 4.70
C SER A 35 18.51 35.20 5.86
N PHE A 36 18.88 35.69 7.04
CA PHE A 36 19.32 34.82 8.14
C PHE A 36 18.16 34.18 8.94
N TYR A 37 17.05 34.88 9.12
CA TYR A 37 15.94 34.42 9.97
C TYR A 37 14.98 33.45 9.26
N PHE A 38 14.97 33.42 7.92
CA PHE A 38 14.12 32.53 7.14
C PHE A 38 14.59 31.07 7.23
N ARG A 39 15.91 30.85 7.26
CA ARG A 39 16.51 29.52 7.24
C ARG A 39 16.35 28.81 8.59
N THR A 40 16.61 29.53 9.68
CA THR A 40 16.37 29.01 11.04
C THR A 40 14.88 28.77 11.32
N TYR A 41 13.99 29.60 10.76
CA TYR A 41 12.54 29.37 10.87
C TYR A 41 12.08 28.11 10.11
N LEU A 42 12.59 27.87 8.90
CA LEU A 42 12.28 26.66 8.14
C LEU A 42 12.80 25.41 8.86
N ASP A 43 14.03 25.47 9.39
CA ASP A 43 14.65 24.38 10.13
C ASP A 43 13.89 24.07 11.44
N LEU A 44 13.48 25.11 12.18
CA LEU A 44 12.67 24.94 13.39
C LEU A 44 11.25 24.46 13.09
N TYR A 45 10.65 24.87 11.96
CA TYR A 45 9.36 24.34 11.54
C TYR A 45 9.49 22.85 11.23
N VAL A 46 10.43 22.44 10.39
CA VAL A 46 10.68 21.02 10.06
C VAL A 46 10.94 20.19 11.32
N LEU A 47 11.76 20.68 12.26
CA LEU A 47 12.05 20.00 13.53
C LEU A 47 10.86 20.00 14.50
N PHE A 48 10.01 21.02 14.48
CA PHE A 48 8.81 21.11 15.29
C PHE A 48 7.75 20.11 14.82
N TRP A 49 7.58 19.93 13.51
CA TRP A 49 6.71 18.89 12.96
C TRP A 49 7.27 17.49 13.20
N TYR A 50 8.59 17.32 13.14
CA TYR A 50 9.27 16.05 13.47
C TYR A 50 9.12 15.65 14.95
N ASN A 51 9.22 16.61 15.90
CA ASN A 51 9.02 16.36 17.33
C ASN A 51 7.55 16.14 17.74
N LEU A 52 6.60 16.64 16.96
CA LEU A 52 5.18 16.33 17.15
C LEU A 52 4.78 14.95 16.61
N GLY A 53 5.74 14.16 16.07
CA GLY A 53 5.48 12.84 15.50
C GLY A 53 4.60 12.87 14.26
N ILE A 54 4.42 14.04 13.65
CA ILE A 54 3.72 14.18 12.39
C ILE A 54 4.79 14.04 11.31
N GLU A 55 5.22 12.80 11.08
CA GLU A 55 5.80 12.44 9.78
C GLU A 55 4.86 13.05 8.73
N GLY A 56 5.41 13.88 7.85
CA GLY A 56 4.61 14.71 6.97
C GLY A 56 3.48 13.89 6.36
N SER A 57 2.27 14.44 6.27
CA SER A 57 1.18 14.10 5.34
C SER A 57 1.28 12.82 4.45
N TRP A 58 1.70 11.65 4.90
CA TRP A 58 2.20 10.58 4.02
C TRP A 58 2.41 9.31 4.87
N GLY A 59 1.98 8.08 4.57
CA GLY A 59 1.15 7.50 3.54
C GLY A 59 0.98 6.02 3.93
N GLY A 60 -0.22 5.58 4.31
CA GLY A 60 -0.36 4.21 4.84
C GLY A 60 -1.76 3.66 5.04
N ILE A 61 -2.81 4.49 5.13
CA ILE A 61 -4.16 3.94 5.39
C ILE A 61 -5.17 4.78 4.60
N MET A 62 -5.81 4.17 3.59
CA MET A 62 -6.88 4.70 2.74
C MET A 62 -6.50 5.52 1.48
N ASN A 63 -5.44 5.16 0.75
CA ASN A 63 -5.34 5.61 -0.66
C ASN A 63 -6.40 4.89 -1.49
N SER A 64 -7.32 5.65 -2.07
CA SER A 64 -8.32 5.19 -3.04
C SER A 64 -7.65 4.62 -4.30
N LEU A 65 -8.40 3.84 -5.10
CA LEU A 65 -7.88 3.26 -6.34
C LEU A 65 -7.28 4.35 -7.27
N GLY A 66 -7.97 5.47 -7.43
CA GLY A 66 -7.51 6.58 -8.25
C GLY A 66 -6.21 7.22 -7.74
N GLU A 67 -6.06 7.35 -6.43
CA GLU A 67 -4.82 7.85 -5.82
C GLU A 67 -3.67 6.88 -6.03
N ARG A 68 -3.88 5.58 -5.83
CA ARG A 68 -2.88 4.53 -6.08
C ARG A 68 -2.47 4.45 -7.55
N LEU A 69 -3.43 4.60 -8.48
CA LEU A 69 -3.15 4.68 -9.92
C LEU A 69 -2.28 5.89 -10.25
N ARG A 70 -2.59 7.06 -9.68
CA ARG A 70 -1.82 8.28 -9.89
C ARG A 70 -0.42 8.15 -9.32
N GLU A 71 -0.29 7.62 -8.11
CA GLU A 71 0.97 7.38 -7.41
C GLU A 71 1.87 6.43 -8.23
N ALA A 72 1.34 5.28 -8.62
CA ALA A 72 2.05 4.30 -9.44
C ALA A 72 2.51 4.89 -10.78
N ARG A 73 1.65 5.70 -11.43
CA ARG A 73 2.02 6.41 -12.65
C ARG A 73 3.17 7.38 -12.43
N THR A 74 3.11 8.19 -11.37
CA THR A 74 4.17 9.17 -11.06
C THR A 74 5.48 8.50 -10.67
N ASN A 75 5.44 7.35 -9.99
CA ASN A 75 6.64 6.58 -9.63
C ASN A 75 7.37 6.00 -10.85
N LYS A 76 6.69 5.86 -11.99
CA LYS A 76 7.28 5.47 -13.27
C LYS A 76 7.60 6.67 -14.18
N ASP A 77 7.48 7.90 -13.68
CA ASP A 77 7.68 9.14 -14.43
C ASP A 77 6.82 9.25 -15.72
N LEU A 78 5.64 8.62 -15.73
CA LEU A 78 4.74 8.62 -16.88
C LEU A 78 3.71 9.76 -16.81
N THR A 79 3.40 10.35 -17.96
CA THR A 79 2.27 11.27 -18.08
C THR A 79 0.95 10.51 -18.26
N GLN A 80 -0.19 11.17 -18.04
CA GLN A 80 -1.50 10.57 -18.34
C GLN A 80 -1.65 10.22 -19.83
N ASP A 81 -0.99 10.98 -20.71
CA ASP A 81 -0.98 10.75 -22.16
C ASP A 81 -0.15 9.51 -22.53
N ASP A 82 0.97 9.28 -21.85
CA ASP A 82 1.80 8.08 -22.06
C ASP A 82 1.03 6.80 -21.70
N VAL A 83 0.36 6.80 -20.55
CA VAL A 83 -0.44 5.65 -20.11
C VAL A 83 -1.64 5.45 -21.02
N ALA A 84 -2.33 6.53 -21.40
CA ALA A 84 -3.46 6.46 -22.31
C ALA A 84 -3.06 5.81 -23.65
N SER A 85 -1.90 6.19 -24.19
CA SER A 85 -1.34 5.64 -25.42
C SER A 85 -1.01 4.15 -25.29
N ARG A 86 -0.42 3.72 -24.16
CA ARG A 86 -0.10 2.32 -23.89
C ARG A 86 -1.34 1.45 -23.67
N LEU A 87 -2.37 2.00 -23.03
CA LEU A 87 -3.62 1.31 -22.72
C LEU A 87 -4.62 1.31 -23.89
N GLY A 88 -4.41 2.16 -24.90
CA GLY A 88 -5.32 2.33 -26.03
C GLY A 88 -6.61 3.09 -25.68
N VAL A 89 -6.54 4.02 -24.73
CA VAL A 89 -7.67 4.86 -24.30
C VAL A 89 -7.34 6.34 -24.45
N THR A 90 -8.30 7.22 -24.16
CA THR A 90 -8.04 8.67 -24.16
C THR A 90 -7.46 9.13 -22.83
N ARG A 91 -6.68 10.21 -22.84
CA ARG A 91 -6.16 10.87 -21.63
C ARG A 91 -7.25 11.16 -20.59
N SER A 92 -8.44 11.58 -21.05
CA SER A 92 -9.59 11.86 -20.19
C SER A 92 -10.09 10.61 -19.44
N VAL A 93 -9.94 9.42 -20.02
CA VAL A 93 -10.29 8.16 -19.33
C VAL A 93 -9.33 7.91 -18.18
N ILE A 94 -8.02 8.06 -18.38
CA ILE A 94 -7.02 7.95 -17.32
C ILE A 94 -7.28 8.97 -16.20
N ALA A 95 -7.58 10.21 -16.57
CA ALA A 95 -7.92 11.25 -15.59
C ALA A 95 -9.16 10.88 -14.75
N ARG A 96 -10.19 10.27 -15.36
CA ARG A 96 -11.39 9.80 -14.65
C ARG A 96 -11.11 8.63 -13.72
N TYR A 97 -10.18 7.74 -14.08
CA TYR A 97 -9.72 6.67 -13.21
C TYR A 97 -8.98 7.25 -12.00
N GLU A 98 -8.03 8.16 -12.22
CA GLU A 98 -7.24 8.79 -11.15
C GLU A 98 -8.07 9.69 -10.23
N SER A 99 -9.20 10.22 -10.70
CA SER A 99 -10.13 11.03 -9.90
C SER A 99 -11.22 10.20 -9.21
N ASN A 100 -11.17 8.86 -9.26
CA ASN A 100 -12.22 7.95 -8.77
C ASN A 100 -13.61 8.26 -9.34
N THR A 101 -13.68 8.87 -10.53
CA THR A 101 -14.96 9.19 -11.18
C THR A 101 -15.51 7.95 -11.87
N ASN A 102 -14.63 7.16 -12.48
CA ASN A 102 -14.95 5.87 -13.07
C ASN A 102 -13.93 4.86 -12.58
N ASP A 103 -14.35 3.60 -12.40
CA ASP A 103 -13.41 2.51 -12.17
C ASP A 103 -12.90 1.94 -13.50
N PRO A 104 -11.62 1.55 -13.58
CA PRO A 104 -11.11 0.80 -14.72
C PRO A 104 -11.77 -0.59 -14.77
N PRO A 105 -12.20 -1.06 -15.95
CA PRO A 105 -12.64 -2.45 -16.09
C PRO A 105 -11.48 -3.40 -15.75
N SER A 106 -11.81 -4.62 -15.34
CA SER A 106 -10.83 -5.61 -14.87
C SER A 106 -9.66 -5.83 -15.83
N GLU A 107 -9.92 -5.82 -17.14
CA GLU A 107 -8.87 -5.96 -18.15
C GLU A 107 -7.92 -4.75 -18.19
N ASN A 108 -8.46 -3.54 -18.08
CA ASN A 108 -7.62 -2.33 -18.02
C ASN A 108 -6.86 -2.24 -16.72
N LEU A 109 -7.46 -2.67 -15.60
CA LEU A 109 -6.79 -2.71 -14.30
C LEU A 109 -5.55 -3.61 -14.33
N LYS A 110 -5.65 -4.79 -14.97
CA LYS A 110 -4.50 -5.69 -15.17
C LYS A 110 -3.39 -5.02 -16.01
N LYS A 111 -3.75 -4.44 -17.15
CA LYS A 111 -2.80 -3.72 -18.02
C LYS A 111 -2.14 -2.54 -17.30
N LEU A 112 -2.89 -1.81 -16.49
CA LEU A 112 -2.36 -0.71 -15.66
C LEU A 112 -1.36 -1.24 -14.64
N ALA A 113 -1.68 -2.35 -13.96
CA ALA A 113 -0.77 -3.01 -13.03
C ALA A 113 0.55 -3.43 -13.72
N GLU A 114 0.47 -3.98 -14.93
CA GLU A 114 1.64 -4.33 -15.75
C GLU A 114 2.45 -3.10 -16.19
N ILE A 115 1.79 -2.04 -16.69
CA ILE A 115 2.45 -0.79 -17.11
C ILE A 115 3.21 -0.15 -15.93
N TYR A 116 2.63 -0.24 -14.74
CA TYR A 116 3.18 0.34 -13.53
C TYR A 116 4.11 -0.59 -12.74
N ASP A 117 4.21 -1.87 -13.13
CA ASP A 117 5.02 -2.88 -12.44
C ASP A 117 4.64 -3.04 -10.96
N VAL A 118 3.33 -3.11 -10.70
CA VAL A 118 2.73 -3.29 -9.36
C VAL A 118 1.70 -4.42 -9.40
N SER A 119 1.30 -4.93 -8.24
CA SER A 119 0.19 -5.88 -8.17
C SER A 119 -1.18 -5.19 -8.25
N THR A 120 -2.17 -5.90 -8.78
CA THR A 120 -3.57 -5.49 -8.69
C THR A 120 -4.05 -5.40 -7.24
N ASP A 121 -3.53 -6.26 -6.37
CA ASP A 121 -3.84 -6.26 -4.94
C ASP A 121 -3.38 -4.97 -4.28
N TRP A 122 -2.23 -4.43 -4.70
CA TRP A 122 -1.80 -3.12 -4.28
C TRP A 122 -2.72 -2.04 -4.86
N LEU A 123 -3.04 -2.05 -6.16
CA LEU A 123 -3.95 -1.04 -6.73
C LEU A 123 -5.33 -1.01 -6.04
N LEU A 124 -5.86 -2.16 -5.65
CA LEU A 124 -7.16 -2.32 -5.01
C LEU A 124 -7.14 -2.07 -3.49
N GLY A 125 -5.98 -1.82 -2.89
CA GLY A 125 -5.86 -1.59 -1.45
C GLY A 125 -5.96 -2.84 -0.58
N ILE A 126 -5.75 -4.03 -1.16
CA ILE A 126 -5.71 -5.31 -0.44
C ILE A 126 -4.36 -5.48 0.28
N THR A 127 -3.27 -4.97 -0.31
CA THR A 127 -1.93 -4.93 0.30
C THR A 127 -1.35 -3.52 0.28
N ASN A 128 -0.44 -3.24 1.22
CA ASN A 128 0.36 -2.00 1.24
C ASN A 128 1.75 -2.19 0.63
N VAL A 129 2.12 -3.42 0.26
CA VAL A 129 3.41 -3.72 -0.39
C VAL A 129 3.31 -3.42 -1.88
N MET A 130 4.07 -2.42 -2.34
CA MET A 130 4.15 -2.04 -3.76
C MET A 130 5.07 -3.02 -4.50
N GLY A 131 4.50 -4.11 -5.00
CA GLY A 131 5.22 -5.12 -5.79
C GLY A 131 4.28 -6.17 -6.37
N SER A 132 4.65 -6.72 -7.53
CA SER A 132 4.03 -7.94 -8.05
C SER A 132 4.39 -9.11 -7.11
N PRO A 133 3.47 -10.06 -6.82
CA PRO A 133 3.88 -11.30 -6.17
C PRO A 133 5.00 -11.94 -6.98
N PRO A 134 6.01 -12.57 -6.34
CA PRO A 134 7.05 -13.29 -7.06
C PRO A 134 6.39 -14.21 -8.10
N GLN A 135 6.66 -13.99 -9.39
CA GLN A 135 6.30 -14.93 -10.45
C GLN A 135 7.29 -16.10 -10.40
N SER A 136 7.25 -16.88 -9.33
CA SER A 136 7.93 -18.17 -9.28
C SER A 136 6.89 -19.24 -9.55
N ASP A 137 7.18 -20.14 -10.51
CA ASP A 137 6.37 -21.32 -10.82
C ASP A 137 6.24 -22.31 -9.63
N ASP A 138 6.89 -22.03 -8.50
CA ASP A 138 6.79 -22.78 -7.26
C ASP A 138 5.62 -22.26 -6.42
N SER A 139 4.58 -23.09 -6.31
CA SER A 139 3.32 -22.87 -5.59
C SER A 139 3.46 -22.74 -4.05
N VAL A 140 4.55 -22.16 -3.55
CA VAL A 140 4.91 -22.14 -2.12
C VAL A 140 4.48 -20.83 -1.42
N TYR A 141 4.10 -19.79 -2.16
CA TYR A 141 3.71 -18.48 -1.60
C TYR A 141 2.29 -18.40 -1.00
N ALA A 142 1.64 -19.53 -0.72
CA ALA A 142 0.42 -19.54 0.08
C ALA A 142 0.77 -19.50 1.58
N ALA A 143 0.73 -18.28 2.16
CA ALA A 143 0.87 -17.95 3.58
C ALA A 143 2.26 -17.52 4.08
N HIS A 144 2.77 -16.39 3.59
CA HIS A 144 3.60 -15.54 4.45
C HIS A 144 2.68 -14.66 5.29
N ARG A 145 2.37 -15.13 6.50
CA ARG A 145 1.96 -14.23 7.58
C ARG A 145 3.24 -13.49 8.01
N ASP A 146 3.15 -12.18 8.17
CA ASP A 146 4.24 -11.32 8.64
C ASP A 146 4.47 -11.54 10.16
N ASP A 147 4.88 -12.74 10.56
CA ASP A 147 5.18 -13.12 11.95
C ASP A 147 6.70 -13.28 12.22
N GLY A 148 7.55 -12.89 11.26
CA GLY A 148 8.98 -12.71 11.48
C GLY A 148 9.82 -13.99 11.56
N TYR A 149 9.39 -15.08 10.93
CA TYR A 149 10.13 -16.35 10.91
C TYR A 149 10.76 -16.70 9.54
N ASP A 150 11.44 -15.74 8.90
CA ASP A 150 12.33 -16.01 7.74
C ASP A 150 13.72 -16.47 8.21
N LYS A 151 13.75 -17.48 9.09
CA LYS A 151 15.00 -18.19 9.40
C LYS A 151 15.04 -19.46 8.55
N PRO A 152 16.14 -19.73 7.84
CA PRO A 152 16.32 -21.03 7.20
C PRO A 152 16.07 -22.12 8.23
N LEU A 153 15.14 -23.04 7.93
CA LEU A 153 14.89 -24.21 8.78
C LEU A 153 16.24 -24.89 9.02
N ASP A 154 16.52 -25.23 10.27
CA ASP A 154 17.76 -25.94 10.56
C ASP A 154 17.77 -27.28 9.79
N PRO A 155 18.95 -27.76 9.36
CA PRO A 155 19.04 -28.97 8.54
C PRO A 155 18.39 -30.21 9.16
N GLU A 156 18.33 -30.28 10.49
CA GLU A 156 17.72 -31.40 11.21
C GLU A 156 16.20 -31.34 11.13
N THR A 157 15.60 -30.17 11.35
CA THR A 157 14.16 -29.95 11.17
C THR A 157 13.73 -30.23 9.73
N LEU A 158 14.52 -29.79 8.75
CA LEU A 158 14.23 -30.05 7.33
C LEU A 158 14.29 -31.56 7.02
N ALA A 159 15.27 -32.28 7.55
CA ALA A 159 15.38 -33.73 7.39
C ALA A 159 14.18 -34.46 8.05
N TYR A 160 13.75 -34.01 9.22
CA TYR A 160 12.57 -34.56 9.90
C TYR A 160 11.29 -34.38 9.08
N ILE A 161 11.06 -33.16 8.55
CA ILE A 161 9.89 -32.86 7.71
C ILE A 161 9.90 -33.71 6.45
N ASN A 162 11.03 -33.76 5.74
CA ASN A 162 11.14 -34.55 4.51
C ASN A 162 10.87 -36.04 4.76
N LYS A 163 11.41 -36.59 5.84
CA LYS A 163 11.12 -37.97 6.25
C LYS A 163 9.63 -38.20 6.52
N ALA A 164 8.99 -37.30 7.27
CA ALA A 164 7.56 -37.42 7.58
C ALA A 164 6.69 -37.36 6.32
N VAL A 165 7.05 -36.50 5.37
CA VAL A 165 6.39 -36.38 4.07
C VAL A 165 6.56 -37.65 3.24
N GLU A 166 7.77 -38.21 3.16
CA GLU A 166 8.03 -39.47 2.46
C GLU A 166 7.25 -40.65 3.06
N GLU A 167 7.19 -40.74 4.38
CA GLU A 167 6.40 -41.75 5.08
C GLU A 167 4.90 -41.61 4.76
N ALA A 168 4.39 -40.39 4.73
CA ALA A 168 3.00 -40.10 4.37
C ALA A 168 2.70 -40.52 2.92
N PHE A 169 3.60 -40.22 1.97
CA PHE A 169 3.45 -40.64 0.58
C PHE A 169 3.48 -42.15 0.43
N LYS A 170 4.41 -42.84 1.10
CA LYS A 170 4.48 -44.31 1.08
C LYS A 170 3.19 -44.94 1.60
N LYS A 171 2.68 -44.43 2.73
CA LYS A 171 1.41 -44.89 3.32
C LYS A 171 0.22 -44.69 2.37
N ARG A 172 0.19 -43.55 1.66
CA ARG A 172 -0.81 -43.27 0.62
C ARG A 172 -0.73 -44.27 -0.53
N GLU A 173 0.46 -44.58 -1.03
CA GLU A 173 0.66 -45.55 -2.12
C GLU A 173 0.26 -46.97 -1.71
N GLU A 174 0.58 -47.39 -0.48
CA GLU A 174 0.13 -48.66 0.06
C GLU A 174 -1.40 -48.73 0.18
N TRP A 175 -2.02 -47.64 0.63
CA TRP A 175 -3.47 -47.54 0.70
C TRP A 175 -4.12 -47.63 -0.68
N LEU A 176 -3.57 -46.95 -1.69
CA LEU A 176 -4.04 -47.03 -3.08
C LEU A 176 -3.92 -48.45 -3.65
N LYS A 177 -2.80 -49.13 -3.38
CA LYS A 177 -2.60 -50.53 -3.78
C LYS A 177 -3.61 -51.47 -3.13
N LYS A 178 -4.02 -51.22 -1.89
CA LYS A 178 -5.08 -52.02 -1.23
C LYS A 178 -6.45 -51.74 -1.83
N ARG A 179 -6.75 -50.47 -2.14
CA ARG A 179 -8.04 -50.05 -2.72
C ARG A 179 -8.23 -50.52 -4.16
N ASN A 180 -7.19 -50.49 -4.98
CA ASN A 180 -7.26 -50.88 -6.39
C ASN A 180 -7.09 -52.39 -6.62
N LYS A 181 -7.11 -53.23 -5.57
CA LYS A 181 -7.20 -54.68 -5.76
C LYS A 181 -8.56 -55.00 -6.41
N PRO A 182 -8.60 -55.71 -7.54
CA PRO A 182 -9.85 -56.06 -8.18
C PRO A 182 -10.71 -56.84 -7.18
N ASN A 183 -11.96 -56.42 -7.02
CA ASN A 183 -12.93 -57.11 -6.20
C ASN A 183 -13.04 -58.53 -6.75
N LYS A 184 -12.48 -59.52 -6.05
CA LYS A 184 -12.64 -60.93 -6.43
C LYS A 184 -14.11 -61.24 -6.23
N GLY A 185 -14.87 -61.13 -7.31
CA GLY A 185 -16.30 -61.34 -7.33
C GLY A 185 -16.67 -62.65 -6.64
N LYS A 186 -17.64 -62.56 -5.73
CA LYS A 186 -18.60 -63.63 -5.50
C LYS A 186 -19.82 -63.32 -6.36
#